data_AF-A0A0G0W6W9-F1
#
_entry.id   AF-A0A0G0W6W9-F1
#
_cell.length_a   1.000
_cell.length_b   1.000
_cell.length_c   1.000
_cell.angle_alpha   90.00
_cell.angle_beta   90.00
_cell.angle_gamma   90.00
#
_symmetry.space_group_name_H-M   'P 1'
#
loop_
_entity.id
_entity.type
_entity.pdbx_description
1 polymer ?
#
loop_
_entity_poly.entity_id
_entity_poly.type
_entity_poly.pdbx_seq_one_letter_code
_entity_poly.pdbx_strand_id
1 'polypeptide(L)'
;MTKIFYDHLVELGKIDKQIKKVAKTSEEKEELWGLIDEIVHHKVIGCILGSLPREHHEEFLGMFHKSPHDEELLFGYLRKKVSGNIEDLIRQEIGGLATELLEEIRQEK
;
A
#
# COMPACT_ATOMS: atom_id res chain seq x y z
N MET A 1 -0.52 -10.96 5.89
CA MET A 1 -0.99 -9.56 5.94
C MET A 1 -1.44 -9.22 7.35
N THR A 2 -0.69 -8.35 8.02
CA THR A 2 -1.18 -7.68 9.23
C THR A 2 -2.16 -6.61 8.76
N LYS A 3 -3.42 -6.64 9.21
CA LYS A 3 -4.43 -5.64 8.82
C LYS A 3 -3.96 -4.24 9.18
N ILE A 4 -3.47 -3.50 8.21
CA ILE A 4 -3.00 -2.12 8.39
C ILE A 4 -4.08 -1.14 7.97
N PHE A 5 -3.94 0.10 8.43
CA PHE A 5 -4.99 1.10 8.27
C PHE A 5 -5.42 1.37 6.83
N TYR A 6 -4.54 1.17 5.84
CA TYR A 6 -4.84 1.38 4.42
C TYR A 6 -5.25 0.11 3.68
N ASP A 7 -5.35 -1.05 4.35
CA ASP A 7 -5.69 -2.35 3.74
C ASP A 7 -7.00 -2.27 2.93
N HIS A 8 -7.97 -1.50 3.42
CA HIS A 8 -9.25 -1.27 2.73
C HIS A 8 -9.15 -0.41 1.46
N LEU A 9 -8.08 0.38 1.29
CA LEU A 9 -7.83 1.16 0.08
C LEU A 9 -7.13 0.33 -1.01
N VAL A 10 -6.41 -0.71 -0.61
CA VAL A 10 -5.59 -1.53 -1.52
C VAL A 10 -6.47 -2.55 -2.24
N GLU A 11 -7.01 -2.19 -3.40
CA GLU A 11 -7.84 -3.10 -4.20
C GLU A 11 -6.97 -4.05 -5.08
N LEU A 12 -6.26 -4.99 -4.45
CA LEU A 12 -5.36 -5.95 -5.14
C LEU A 12 -6.09 -7.10 -5.85
N GLY A 13 -7.42 -7.05 -5.97
CA GLY A 13 -8.20 -8.13 -6.56
C GLY A 13 -7.82 -8.48 -8.01
N LYS A 14 -7.27 -7.51 -8.76
CA LYS A 14 -6.72 -7.76 -10.10
C LYS A 14 -5.38 -8.48 -10.04
N ILE A 15 -4.52 -8.14 -9.08
CA ILE A 15 -3.21 -8.77 -8.90
C ILE A 15 -3.39 -10.21 -8.40
N ASP A 16 -4.27 -10.45 -7.43
CA ASP A 16 -4.59 -11.80 -6.94
C ASP A 16 -4.98 -12.76 -8.09
N LYS A 17 -5.83 -12.29 -9.00
CA LYS A 17 -6.24 -13.07 -10.19
C LYS A 17 -5.07 -13.40 -11.10
N GLN A 18 -4.06 -12.55 -11.17
CA GLN A 18 -2.90 -12.72 -12.04
C GLN A 18 -1.83 -13.57 -11.38
N ILE A 19 -1.53 -13.35 -10.10
CA ILE A 19 -0.72 -14.27 -9.29
C ILE A 19 -1.29 -15.68 -9.38
N LYS A 20 -2.61 -15.86 -9.26
CA LYS A 20 -3.25 -17.18 -9.39
C LYS A 20 -3.10 -17.82 -10.77
N LYS A 21 -2.86 -17.04 -11.83
CA LYS A 21 -2.62 -17.54 -13.19
C LYS A 21 -1.15 -17.87 -13.44
N VAL A 22 -0.24 -17.09 -12.87
CA VAL A 22 1.22 -17.25 -13.07
C VAL A 22 1.79 -18.28 -12.12
N ALA A 23 1.49 -18.15 -10.82
CA ALA A 23 1.99 -19.05 -9.79
C ALA A 23 1.28 -20.40 -9.85
N LYS A 24 2.08 -21.46 -9.99
CA LYS A 24 1.60 -22.84 -10.10
C LYS A 24 1.46 -23.49 -8.74
N THR A 25 2.27 -23.06 -7.77
CA THR A 25 2.28 -23.58 -6.40
C THR A 25 1.74 -22.56 -5.40
N SER A 26 1.34 -23.03 -4.22
CA SER A 26 0.95 -22.14 -3.12
C SER A 26 2.14 -21.33 -2.58
N GLU A 27 3.34 -21.91 -2.61
CA GLU A 27 4.58 -21.27 -2.16
C GLU A 27 4.93 -20.06 -3.03
N GLU A 28 4.94 -20.22 -4.36
CA GLU A 28 5.14 -19.09 -5.30
C GLU A 28 4.07 -18.01 -5.12
N LYS A 29 2.82 -18.40 -4.80
CA LYS A 29 1.75 -17.42 -4.53
C LYS A 29 2.05 -16.61 -3.28
N GLU A 30 2.48 -17.27 -2.21
CA GLU A 30 2.85 -16.60 -0.95
C GLU A 30 4.07 -15.71 -1.14
N GLU A 31 5.09 -16.15 -1.89
CA GLU A 31 6.27 -15.32 -2.21
C GLU A 31 5.89 -14.08 -3.01
N LEU A 32 5.14 -14.22 -4.11
CA LEU A 32 4.68 -13.09 -4.90
C LEU A 32 3.79 -12.15 -4.08
N TRP A 33 2.90 -12.71 -3.25
CA TRP A 33 2.08 -11.91 -2.34
C TRP A 33 2.91 -11.15 -1.32
N GLY A 34 3.95 -11.77 -0.75
CA GLY A 34 4.87 -11.10 0.16
C GLY A 34 5.58 -9.93 -0.51
N LEU A 35 6.10 -10.14 -1.72
CA LEU A 35 6.74 -9.08 -2.50
C LEU A 35 5.79 -7.92 -2.79
N ILE A 36 4.55 -8.22 -3.21
CA ILE A 36 3.55 -7.18 -3.49
C ILE A 36 3.19 -6.42 -2.22
N ASP A 37 3.01 -7.11 -1.09
CA ASP A 37 2.73 -6.50 0.21
C ASP A 37 3.85 -5.52 0.61
N GLU A 38 5.12 -5.94 0.49
CA GLU A 38 6.28 -5.09 0.79
C GLU A 38 6.35 -3.86 -0.13
N ILE A 39 6.17 -4.06 -1.44
CA ILE A 39 6.23 -2.97 -2.43
C ILE A 39 5.08 -1.98 -2.16
N VAL A 40 3.86 -2.47 -1.93
CA VAL A 40 2.70 -1.64 -1.58
C VAL A 40 2.97 -0.87 -0.30
N HIS A 41 3.43 -1.54 0.76
CA HIS A 41 3.73 -0.89 2.03
C HIS A 41 4.73 0.25 1.87
N HIS A 42 5.85 -0.03 1.21
CA HIS A 42 6.88 0.97 0.98
C HIS A 42 6.36 2.16 0.14
N LYS A 43 5.54 1.89 -0.87
CA LYS A 43 4.96 2.92 -1.73
C LYS A 43 3.95 3.81 -0.98
N VAL A 44 3.08 3.21 -0.17
CA VAL A 44 2.08 3.93 0.62
C VAL A 44 2.74 4.81 1.66
N ILE A 45 3.70 4.27 2.42
CA ILE A 45 4.47 5.05 3.38
C ILE A 45 5.22 6.18 2.68
N GLY A 46 5.84 5.92 1.52
CA GLY A 46 6.50 6.93 0.71
C GLY A 46 5.55 8.04 0.25
N CYS A 47 4.35 7.70 -0.22
CA CYS A 47 3.33 8.66 -0.63
C CYS A 47 2.87 9.55 0.54
N ILE A 48 2.66 8.94 1.71
CA ILE A 48 2.28 9.65 2.93
C ILE A 48 3.38 10.60 3.37
N LEU A 49 4.61 10.12 3.52
CA LEU A 49 5.75 10.95 3.92
C LEU A 49 6.05 12.03 2.86
N GLY A 50 5.80 11.77 1.58
CA GLY A 50 5.93 12.76 0.52
C GLY A 50 4.86 13.87 0.60
N SER A 51 3.65 13.52 1.01
CA SER A 51 2.52 14.46 1.16
C SER A 51 2.53 15.20 2.49
N LEU A 52 3.13 14.60 3.52
CA LEU A 52 3.20 15.15 4.85
C LEU A 52 4.45 16.06 4.98
N PRO A 53 4.35 17.21 5.66
CA PRO A 53 5.51 18.02 5.98
C PRO A 53 6.53 17.24 6.82
N ARG A 54 7.82 17.46 6.56
CA ARG A 54 8.93 16.74 7.22
C ARG A 54 8.88 16.82 8.76
N GLU A 55 8.40 17.94 9.28
CA GLU A 55 8.20 18.20 10.72
C GLU A 55 7.17 17.25 11.37
N HIS A 56 6.28 16.65 10.57
CA HIS A 56 5.25 15.73 11.04
C HIS A 56 5.58 14.26 10.73
N HIS A 57 6.70 13.97 10.06
CA HIS A 57 7.11 12.61 9.72
C HIS A 57 7.34 11.75 10.96
N GLU A 58 8.11 12.26 11.92
CA GLU A 58 8.41 11.55 13.17
C GLU A 58 7.15 11.31 14.01
N GLU A 59 6.25 12.30 14.06
CA GLU A 59 4.99 12.19 14.80
C GLU A 59 4.08 11.11 14.18
N PHE A 60 3.96 11.12 12.84
CA PHE A 60 3.19 10.10 12.12
C PHE A 60 3.79 8.71 12.29
N LEU A 61 5.11 8.55 12.15
CA LEU A 61 5.79 7.28 12.36
C LEU A 61 5.61 6.78 13.80
N GLY A 62 5.69 7.65 14.79
CA GLY A 62 5.40 7.31 16.19
C GLY A 62 3.97 6.82 16.40
N MET A 63 2.99 7.45 15.75
CA MET A 63 1.59 7.00 15.76
C MET A 63 1.40 5.66 15.05
N PHE A 64 1.97 5.52 13.85
CA PHE A 64 1.91 4.31 13.06
C PHE A 64 2.53 3.12 13.78
N HIS A 65 3.68 3.30 14.46
CA HIS A 65 4.31 2.26 15.27
C HIS A 65 3.48 1.88 16.51
N LYS A 66 2.76 2.84 17.11
CA LYS A 66 1.88 2.56 18.27
C LYS A 66 0.60 1.83 17.87
N SER A 67 -0.02 2.26 16.78
CA SER A 67 -1.36 1.81 16.39
C SER A 67 -1.47 1.71 14.87
N PRO A 68 -0.79 0.72 14.23
CA PRO A 68 -0.71 0.61 12.77
C PRO A 68 -2.04 0.24 12.10
N HIS A 69 -3.01 -0.22 12.88
CA HIS A 69 -4.32 -0.68 12.42
C HIS A 69 -5.41 0.39 12.61
N ASP A 70 -5.08 1.51 13.26
CA ASP A 70 -6.06 2.50 13.72
C ASP A 70 -6.32 3.54 12.62
N GLU A 71 -7.21 3.17 11.71
CA GLU A 71 -7.54 3.93 10.50
C GLU A 71 -8.13 5.31 10.79
N GLU A 72 -9.02 5.44 11.76
CA GLU A 72 -9.56 6.75 12.15
C GLU A 72 -8.48 7.68 12.68
N LEU A 73 -7.56 7.19 13.50
CA LEU A 73 -6.50 7.99 14.09
C LEU A 73 -5.48 8.43 13.04
N LEU A 74 -5.00 7.49 12.22
CA LEU A 74 -3.99 7.75 11.20
C LEU A 74 -4.55 8.59 10.06
N PHE A 75 -5.69 8.23 9.45
CA PHE A 75 -6.30 9.05 8.40
C PHE A 75 -6.80 10.39 8.95
N GLY A 76 -7.33 10.43 10.18
CA GLY A 76 -7.73 11.68 10.82
C GLY A 76 -6.55 12.65 10.99
N TYR A 77 -5.38 12.14 11.36
CA TYR A 77 -4.16 12.92 11.43
C TYR A 77 -3.69 13.39 10.05
N LEU A 78 -3.63 12.47 9.08
CA LEU A 78 -3.20 12.78 7.73
C LEU A 78 -4.12 13.82 7.06
N ARG A 79 -5.44 13.67 7.13
CA ARG A 79 -6.41 14.63 6.57
C ARG A 79 -6.29 16.03 7.18
N LYS A 80 -5.86 16.14 8.43
CA LYS A 80 -5.65 17.44 9.09
C LYS A 80 -4.35 18.12 8.66
N LYS A 81 -3.32 17.34 8.35
CA LYS A 81 -1.96 17.84 8.05
C LYS A 81 -1.66 17.94 6.56
N VAL A 82 -2.22 17.03 5.77
CA VAL A 82 -2.11 17.00 4.31
C VAL A 82 -3.22 17.86 3.72
N SER A 83 -2.84 18.85 2.92
CA SER A 83 -3.80 19.65 2.15
C SER A 83 -4.26 18.86 0.91
N GLY A 84 -5.07 17.82 1.11
CA GLY A 84 -5.56 16.96 0.04
C GLY A 84 -6.17 15.64 0.54
N ASN A 85 -6.82 14.92 -0.38
CA ASN A 85 -7.34 13.58 -0.10
C ASN A 85 -6.21 12.56 -0.19
N ILE A 86 -5.55 12.31 0.94
CA ILE A 86 -4.46 11.32 1.00
C ILE A 86 -4.93 9.91 0.62
N GLU A 87 -6.17 9.54 0.92
CA GLU A 87 -6.74 8.26 0.51
C GLU A 87 -6.81 8.11 -1.01
N ASP A 88 -7.16 9.19 -1.72
CA ASP A 88 -7.24 9.19 -3.18
C ASP A 88 -5.84 9.08 -3.79
N LEU A 89 -4.87 9.83 -3.24
CA LEU A 89 -3.45 9.73 -3.62
C LEU A 89 -2.91 8.31 -3.43
N ILE A 90 -3.15 7.72 -2.25
CA ILE A 90 -2.75 6.35 -1.96
C ILE A 90 -3.40 5.38 -2.95
N ARG A 91 -4.71 5.52 -3.21
CA ARG A 91 -5.43 4.67 -4.15
C ARG A 91 -4.90 4.78 -5.58
N GLN A 92 -4.55 5.99 -6.03
CA GLN A 92 -3.95 6.22 -7.32
C GLN A 92 -2.54 5.61 -7.43
N GLU A 93 -1.69 5.84 -6.43
CA GLU A 93 -0.33 5.28 -6.39
C GLU A 93 -0.35 3.75 -6.39
N ILE A 94 -1.17 3.13 -5.54
CA ILE A 94 -1.34 1.67 -5.51
C ILE A 94 -1.92 1.18 -6.83
N GLY A 95 -2.90 1.88 -7.41
CA GLY A 95 -3.52 1.50 -8.68
C GLY A 95 -2.53 1.53 -9.85
N GLY A 96 -1.65 2.54 -9.88
CA GLY A 96 -0.55 2.66 -10.82
C GLY A 96 0.45 1.52 -10.64
N LEU A 97 0.94 1.34 -9.41
CA LEU A 97 1.87 0.27 -9.05
C LEU A 97 1.30 -1.12 -9.39
N ALA A 98 0.03 -1.37 -9.06
CA ALA A 98 -0.66 -2.60 -9.36
C ALA A 98 -0.69 -2.85 -10.87
N THR A 99 -0.89 -1.81 -11.66
CA THR A 99 -0.90 -1.91 -13.12
C THR A 99 0.50 -2.21 -13.66
N GLU A 100 1.53 -1.52 -13.16
CA GLU A 100 2.93 -1.77 -13.52
C GLU A 100 3.36 -3.21 -13.18
N LEU A 101 3.10 -3.66 -11.94
CA LEU A 101 3.34 -5.04 -11.51
C LEU A 101 2.60 -6.05 -12.38
N LEU A 102 1.34 -5.76 -12.74
CA LEU A 102 0.56 -6.60 -13.62
C LEU A 102 1.11 -6.68 -15.04
N GLU A 103 1.70 -5.60 -15.54
CA GLU A 103 2.36 -5.56 -16.84
C GLU A 103 3.66 -6.35 -16.82
N GLU A 104 4.51 -6.16 -15.80
CA GLU A 104 5.75 -6.92 -15.60
C GLU A 104 5.47 -8.43 -15.54
N ILE A 105 4.53 -8.86 -14.69
CA ILE A 105 4.11 -10.26 -14.57
C ILE A 105 3.55 -10.82 -15.89
N ARG A 106 2.99 -9.96 -16.75
CA ARG A 106 2.41 -10.37 -18.05
C ARG A 106 3.44 -10.39 -19.18
N GLN A 107 4.49 -9.58 -19.11
CA GLN A 107 5.54 -9.50 -20.14
C GLN A 107 6.52 -10.67 -20.11
N GLU A 108 6.51 -11.48 -19.07
CA GLU A 108 7.34 -12.69 -18.95
C GLU A 108 6.82 -13.87 -19.80
N LYS A 109 6.62 -13.62 -21.10
CA LYS A 109 6.23 -14.61 -22.13
C LYS A 109 7.20 -14.69 -23.28
#